data_AF-A0A1V2GG40-F1
#
_entry.id   AF-A0A1V2GG40-F1
#
_cell.length_a   1.000
_cell.length_b   1.000
_cell.length_c   1.000
_cell.angle_alpha   90.00
_cell.angle_beta   90.00
_cell.angle_gamma   90.00
#
_symmetry.space_group_name_H-M   'P 1'
#
loop_
_entity.id
_entity.type
_entity.pdbx_description
1 polymer ?
#
loop_
_entity_poly.entity_id
_entity_poly.type
_entity_poly.pdbx_seq_one_letter_code
_entity_poly.pdbx_strand_id
1 'polypeptide(L)'
;MNLISRLTDALNTKIAELVEIRQKQQARILKAFSDLNNGIEPNEDSNGRLHAPCDGYEHFETGELYGKGQFIVMPEYDDWYSSASYPGKSYDPNTRFKGLTADYQETVKLMESFGLRVKTGRRWHESGQEYCYFTVTGHKSLIGAIAKTVEAIQAEQHEYEKQFKGVAPTGKATVKATIKGVKMVESGFGHSIRLVPKMIITLENGATAYGTMPKVLADQDAKAGHAFTLKATFEQDKNDNTHAYFTRPAIC
;
A
#
# COMPACT_ATOMS: atom_id res chain seq x y z
N MET A 1 0.89 -15.71 10.93
CA MET A 1 -0.29 -15.39 10.09
C MET A 1 0.19 -15.06 8.69
N ASN A 2 -0.41 -15.63 7.64
CA ASN A 2 -0.06 -15.33 6.24
C ASN A 2 -0.63 -13.94 5.84
N LEU A 3 -0.05 -13.28 4.84
CA LEU A 3 -0.47 -12.00 4.26
C LEU A 3 -1.98 -11.95 4.02
N ILE A 4 -2.53 -13.00 3.41
CA ILE A 4 -3.96 -13.10 3.08
C ILE A 4 -4.83 -12.98 4.33
N SER A 5 -4.52 -13.71 5.41
CA SER A 5 -5.37 -13.69 6.61
C SER A 5 -5.39 -12.30 7.25
N ARG A 6 -4.23 -11.64 7.34
CA ARG A 6 -4.14 -10.28 7.88
C ARG A 6 -4.89 -9.25 7.05
N LEU A 7 -4.83 -9.38 5.72
CA LEU A 7 -5.58 -8.52 4.81
C LEU A 7 -7.09 -8.74 4.96
N THR A 8 -7.55 -10.00 5.06
CA THR A 8 -8.95 -10.32 5.32
C THR A 8 -9.44 -9.70 6.62
N ASP A 9 -8.70 -9.87 7.71
CA ASP A 9 -9.08 -9.32 9.02
C ASP A 9 -9.15 -7.79 9.00
N ALA A 10 -8.15 -7.14 8.39
CA ALA A 10 -8.12 -5.68 8.26
C ALA A 10 -9.28 -5.13 7.42
N LEU A 11 -9.61 -5.79 6.31
CA LEU A 11 -10.72 -5.39 5.45
C LEU A 11 -12.07 -5.60 6.14
N ASN A 12 -12.28 -6.75 6.81
CA ASN A 12 -13.51 -7.02 7.57
C ASN A 12 -13.70 -6.00 8.70
N THR A 13 -12.64 -5.70 9.44
CA THR A 13 -12.66 -4.67 10.49
C THR A 13 -13.05 -3.32 9.89
N LYS A 14 -12.45 -2.95 8.76
CA LYS A 14 -12.74 -1.66 8.14
C LYS A 14 -14.16 -1.57 7.60
N ILE A 15 -14.73 -2.67 7.10
CA ILE A 15 -16.14 -2.72 6.72
C ILE A 15 -17.04 -2.50 7.94
N ALA A 16 -16.78 -3.19 9.06
CA ALA A 16 -17.58 -3.03 10.26
C ALA A 16 -17.61 -1.58 10.74
N GLU A 17 -16.45 -0.89 10.72
CA GLU A 17 -16.36 0.54 11.02
C GLU A 17 -17.21 1.39 10.06
N LEU A 18 -17.14 1.13 8.75
CA LEU A 18 -17.91 1.89 7.75
C LEU A 18 -19.43 1.66 7.90
N VAL A 19 -19.83 0.43 8.21
CA VAL A 19 -21.25 0.09 8.49
C VAL A 19 -21.74 0.84 9.72
N GLU A 20 -20.97 0.90 10.80
CA GLU A 20 -21.34 1.63 12.01
C GLU A 20 -21.45 3.14 11.76
N ILE A 21 -20.48 3.72 11.04
CA ILE A 21 -20.52 5.14 10.64
C ILE A 21 -21.78 5.44 9.84
N ARG A 22 -22.08 4.60 8.84
CA ARG A 22 -23.27 4.73 8.01
C ARG A 22 -24.55 4.63 8.84
N GLN A 23 -24.66 3.67 9.75
CA GLN A 23 -25.84 3.53 10.61
C GLN A 23 -26.05 4.76 11.48
N LYS A 24 -24.99 5.31 12.07
CA LYS A 24 -25.05 6.56 12.84
C LYS A 24 -25.49 7.75 11.97
N GLN A 25 -24.97 7.84 10.76
CA GLN A 25 -25.32 8.91 9.82
C GLN A 25 -26.78 8.79 9.37
N GLN A 26 -27.21 7.59 8.99
CA GLN A 26 -28.59 7.30 8.60
C GLN A 26 -29.57 7.62 9.73
N ALA A 27 -29.28 7.21 10.96
CA ALA A 27 -30.10 7.56 12.12
C ALA A 27 -30.21 9.09 12.34
N ARG A 28 -29.12 9.84 12.12
CA ARG A 28 -29.14 11.31 12.20
C ARG A 28 -29.98 11.94 11.10
N ILE A 29 -29.88 11.42 9.87
CA ILE A 29 -30.67 11.87 8.72
C ILE A 29 -32.15 11.60 8.94
N LEU A 30 -32.52 10.36 9.29
CA LEU A 30 -33.91 9.97 9.56
C LEU A 30 -34.52 10.81 10.69
N LYS A 31 -33.75 11.05 11.77
CA LYS A 31 -34.16 11.94 12.84
C LYS A 31 -34.38 13.38 12.35
N ALA A 32 -33.47 13.94 11.56
CA ALA A 32 -33.60 15.31 11.04
C ALA A 32 -34.84 15.47 10.15
N PHE A 33 -35.12 14.48 9.30
CA PHE A 33 -36.35 14.42 8.52
C PHE A 33 -37.59 14.34 9.41
N SER A 34 -37.58 13.44 10.40
CA SER A 34 -38.68 13.26 11.36
C SER A 34 -38.98 14.54 12.13
N ASP A 35 -37.95 15.20 12.68
CA ASP A 35 -38.07 16.44 13.44
C ASP A 35 -38.72 17.57 12.60
N LEU A 36 -38.41 17.67 11.30
CA LEU A 36 -38.99 18.67 10.40
C LEU A 36 -40.40 18.29 9.90
N ASN A 37 -40.69 17.00 9.77
CA ASN A 37 -41.94 16.48 9.20
C ASN A 37 -42.90 15.92 10.25
N ASN A 38 -43.00 16.58 11.41
CA ASN A 38 -43.95 16.25 12.49
C ASN A 38 -43.85 14.79 13.00
N GLY A 39 -42.64 14.26 13.10
CA GLY A 39 -42.38 12.91 13.58
C GLY A 39 -42.47 11.81 12.51
N ILE A 40 -42.62 12.17 11.23
CA ILE A 40 -42.76 11.20 10.14
C ILE A 40 -41.40 10.97 9.48
N GLU A 41 -40.90 9.74 9.56
CA GLU A 41 -39.68 9.30 8.87
C GLU A 41 -39.93 8.95 7.38
N PRO A 42 -38.91 9.07 6.51
CA PRO A 42 -39.03 8.66 5.12
C PRO A 42 -39.05 7.13 4.97
N ASN A 43 -39.64 6.64 3.88
CA ASN A 43 -39.65 5.22 3.55
C ASN A 43 -38.34 4.82 2.86
N GLU A 44 -37.80 3.63 3.15
CA GLU A 44 -36.60 3.10 2.49
C GLU A 44 -36.97 2.00 1.49
N ASP A 45 -36.45 2.06 0.26
CA ASP A 45 -36.62 1.01 -0.74
C ASP A 45 -35.61 -0.14 -0.55
N SER A 46 -35.73 -1.20 -1.37
CA SER A 46 -34.80 -2.35 -1.33
C SER A 46 -33.34 -2.01 -1.67
N ASN A 47 -33.08 -0.83 -2.24
CA ASN A 47 -31.76 -0.33 -2.59
C ASN A 47 -31.19 0.64 -1.53
N GLY A 48 -31.93 0.89 -0.45
CA GLY A 48 -31.56 1.83 0.60
C GLY A 48 -31.83 3.29 0.27
N ARG A 49 -32.69 3.57 -0.72
CA ARG A 49 -33.07 4.92 -1.15
C ARG A 49 -34.25 5.41 -0.34
N LEU A 50 -34.21 6.69 0.04
CA LEU A 50 -35.27 7.33 0.82
C LEU A 50 -36.37 7.90 -0.08
N HIS A 51 -37.62 7.73 0.34
CA HIS A 51 -38.81 8.17 -0.37
C HIS A 51 -39.75 8.91 0.57
N ALA A 52 -40.38 9.96 0.06
CA ALA A 52 -41.35 10.75 0.82
C ALA A 52 -42.61 9.91 1.16
N PRO A 53 -43.05 9.90 2.42
CA PRO A 53 -44.21 9.12 2.87
C PRO A 53 -45.56 9.80 2.56
N CYS A 54 -45.56 11.12 2.37
CA CYS A 54 -46.73 11.96 2.13
C CYS A 54 -46.40 13.12 1.18
N ASP A 55 -47.44 13.82 0.72
CA ASP A 55 -47.30 15.03 -0.08
C ASP A 55 -46.87 16.21 0.80
N GLY A 56 -45.97 17.04 0.28
CA GLY A 56 -45.42 18.18 1.02
C GLY A 56 -44.34 17.78 2.02
N TYR A 57 -43.70 16.62 1.84
CA TYR A 57 -42.62 16.17 2.71
C TYR A 57 -41.37 17.02 2.48
N GLU A 58 -40.87 17.68 3.51
CA GLU A 58 -39.82 18.69 3.42
C GLU A 58 -38.43 18.10 3.66
N HIS A 59 -37.48 18.48 2.80
CA HIS A 59 -36.09 18.08 2.92
C HIS A 59 -35.35 18.91 3.98
N PHE A 60 -34.74 18.24 4.96
CA PHE A 60 -34.15 18.89 6.13
C PHE A 60 -32.97 19.86 5.81
N GLU A 61 -32.18 19.60 4.77
CA GLU A 61 -31.11 20.52 4.34
C GLU A 61 -31.57 21.59 3.33
N THR A 62 -32.37 21.23 2.31
CA THR A 62 -32.67 22.12 1.17
C THR A 62 -34.00 22.86 1.28
N GLY A 63 -34.91 22.40 2.16
CA GLY A 63 -36.30 22.89 2.23
C GLY A 63 -37.16 22.51 1.03
N GLU A 64 -36.67 21.66 0.13
CA GLU A 64 -37.45 21.18 -1.02
C GLU A 64 -38.63 20.32 -0.57
N LEU A 65 -39.77 20.47 -1.23
CA LEU A 65 -40.98 19.70 -0.95
C LEU A 65 -41.14 18.54 -1.93
N TYR A 66 -41.42 17.37 -1.40
CA TYR A 66 -41.58 16.12 -2.15
C TYR A 66 -43.04 15.65 -2.12
N GLY A 67 -43.49 15.08 -3.24
CA GLY A 67 -44.77 14.38 -3.33
C GLY A 67 -44.68 12.96 -2.75
N LYS A 68 -45.81 12.37 -2.39
CA LYS A 68 -45.87 11.01 -1.83
C LYS A 68 -45.22 10.00 -2.78
N GLY A 69 -44.30 9.21 -2.24
CA GLY A 69 -43.53 8.17 -2.96
C GLY A 69 -42.36 8.71 -3.78
N GLN A 70 -42.18 10.04 -3.86
CA GLN A 70 -41.08 10.63 -4.60
C GLN A 70 -39.74 10.30 -3.94
N PHE A 71 -38.75 9.96 -4.77
CA PHE A 71 -37.39 9.72 -4.32
C PHE A 71 -36.78 11.02 -3.76
N ILE A 72 -36.23 10.94 -2.56
CA ILE A 72 -35.56 12.04 -1.87
C ILE A 72 -34.08 11.99 -2.25
N VAL A 73 -33.60 13.05 -2.90
CA VAL A 73 -32.21 13.12 -3.35
C VAL A 73 -31.34 13.50 -2.16
N MET A 74 -30.61 12.52 -1.62
CA MET A 74 -29.60 12.77 -0.61
C MET A 74 -28.27 13.15 -1.27
N PRO A 75 -27.50 14.10 -0.71
CA PRO A 75 -26.12 14.30 -1.10
C PRO A 75 -25.36 12.97 -1.02
N GLU A 76 -24.47 12.70 -1.98
CA GLU A 76 -23.54 11.57 -1.86
C GLU A 76 -22.64 11.82 -0.64
N TYR A 77 -22.90 11.10 0.45
CA TYR A 77 -21.99 11.09 1.59
C TYR A 77 -20.81 10.19 1.25
N ASP A 78 -19.60 10.75 1.30
CA ASP A 78 -18.31 10.09 0.98
C ASP A 78 -18.05 8.77 1.73
N ASP A 79 -18.81 8.50 2.79
CA ASP A 79 -18.69 7.30 3.63
C ASP A 79 -19.51 6.10 3.12
N TRP A 80 -20.25 6.24 2.02
CA TRP A 80 -21.02 5.14 1.43
C TRP A 80 -20.12 4.08 0.80
N TYR A 81 -20.05 2.92 1.47
CA TYR A 81 -19.46 1.71 0.90
C TYR A 81 -20.41 0.52 1.03
N SER A 82 -20.59 -0.20 -0.07
CA SER A 82 -21.22 -1.53 -0.10
C SER A 82 -20.59 -2.33 -1.23
N SER A 83 -20.12 -3.54 -0.93
CA SER A 83 -19.50 -4.43 -1.94
C SER A 83 -20.47 -4.78 -3.08
N ALA A 84 -21.78 -4.78 -2.80
CA ALA A 84 -22.81 -5.05 -3.81
C ALA A 84 -23.07 -3.86 -4.76
N SER A 85 -22.76 -2.63 -4.33
CA SER A 85 -23.11 -1.40 -5.06
C SER A 85 -21.92 -0.54 -5.49
N TYR A 86 -20.73 -0.80 -4.94
CA TYR A 86 -19.50 -0.09 -5.28
C TYR A 86 -18.59 -0.95 -6.15
N PRO A 87 -18.73 -0.90 -7.49
CA PRO A 87 -17.67 -1.42 -8.35
C PRO A 87 -16.51 -0.44 -8.29
N GLY A 88 -15.31 -0.90 -7.89
CA GLY A 88 -14.11 -0.07 -7.99
C GLY A 88 -14.00 0.54 -9.39
N LYS A 89 -13.57 1.79 -9.51
CA LYS A 89 -13.48 2.58 -10.75
C LYS A 89 -12.01 2.79 -11.13
N SER A 90 -11.73 3.15 -12.38
CA SER A 90 -10.35 3.29 -12.88
C SER A 90 -9.57 4.45 -12.26
N TYR A 91 -10.29 5.46 -11.75
CA TYR A 91 -9.75 6.66 -11.12
C TYR A 91 -9.75 6.58 -9.58
N ASP A 92 -10.14 5.43 -9.02
CA ASP A 92 -10.11 5.23 -7.58
C ASP A 92 -8.66 5.19 -7.06
N PRO A 93 -8.45 5.47 -5.76
CA PRO A 93 -7.18 5.26 -5.11
C PRO A 93 -6.66 3.82 -5.32
N ASN A 94 -5.35 3.68 -5.35
CA ASN A 94 -4.70 2.38 -5.45
C ASN A 94 -3.53 2.25 -4.48
N THR A 95 -3.21 1.00 -4.16
CA THR A 95 -2.00 0.64 -3.42
C THR A 95 -1.32 -0.54 -4.12
N ARG A 96 -0.01 -0.67 -3.91
CA ARG A 96 0.80 -1.75 -4.49
C ARG A 96 1.58 -2.47 -3.41
N PHE A 97 1.50 -3.80 -3.39
CA PHE A 97 2.24 -4.62 -2.44
C PHE A 97 2.86 -5.86 -3.09
N LYS A 98 3.92 -6.37 -2.48
CA LYS A 98 4.60 -7.61 -2.86
C LYS A 98 3.82 -8.80 -2.26
N GLY A 99 3.56 -9.83 -3.07
CA GLY A 99 3.00 -11.10 -2.61
C GLY A 99 3.54 -12.27 -3.43
N LEU A 100 3.30 -13.50 -2.96
CA LEU A 100 3.70 -14.70 -3.69
C LEU A 100 2.88 -14.84 -4.96
N THR A 101 3.53 -15.25 -6.05
CA THR A 101 2.80 -15.54 -7.30
C THR A 101 1.86 -16.74 -7.14
N ALA A 102 2.23 -17.70 -6.28
CA ALA A 102 1.38 -18.85 -5.94
C ALA A 102 0.04 -18.44 -5.31
N ASP A 103 0.03 -17.33 -4.56
CA ASP A 103 -1.14 -16.80 -3.86
C ASP A 103 -2.04 -15.93 -4.76
N TYR A 104 -1.73 -15.85 -6.07
CA TYR A 104 -2.42 -14.97 -7.01
C TYR A 104 -3.94 -15.17 -7.01
N GLN A 105 -4.41 -16.41 -7.17
CA GLN A 105 -5.83 -16.70 -7.29
C GLN A 105 -6.58 -16.35 -6.00
N GLU A 106 -6.00 -16.69 -4.84
CA GLU A 106 -6.61 -16.38 -3.54
C GLU A 106 -6.62 -14.89 -3.26
N THR A 107 -5.53 -14.18 -3.60
CA THR A 107 -5.45 -12.73 -3.44
C THR A 107 -6.47 -12.01 -4.31
N VAL A 108 -6.60 -12.41 -5.58
CA VAL A 108 -7.61 -11.84 -6.49
C VAL A 108 -9.02 -12.11 -5.96
N LYS A 109 -9.33 -13.36 -5.62
CA LYS A 109 -10.64 -13.75 -5.07
C LYS A 109 -10.98 -12.99 -3.79
N LEU A 110 -10.00 -12.78 -2.91
CA LEU A 110 -10.18 -11.97 -1.72
C LEU A 110 -10.52 -10.54 -2.09
N MET A 111 -9.71 -9.86 -2.90
CA MET A 111 -9.95 -8.43 -3.20
C MET A 111 -11.26 -8.20 -3.95
N GLU A 112 -11.61 -9.10 -4.88
CA GLU A 112 -12.86 -9.03 -5.65
C GLU A 112 -14.11 -9.24 -4.78
N SER A 113 -14.02 -10.01 -3.69
CA SER A 113 -15.14 -10.16 -2.74
C SER A 113 -15.47 -8.87 -1.99
N PHE A 114 -14.52 -7.92 -1.97
CA PHE A 114 -14.69 -6.55 -1.45
C PHE A 114 -14.88 -5.53 -2.58
N GLY A 115 -15.26 -5.95 -3.79
CA GLY A 115 -15.50 -5.03 -4.92
C GLY A 115 -14.26 -4.26 -5.40
N LEU A 116 -13.06 -4.72 -5.01
CA LEU A 116 -11.78 -4.10 -5.39
C LEU A 116 -11.26 -4.72 -6.69
N ARG A 117 -10.63 -3.90 -7.54
CA ARG A 117 -9.95 -4.38 -8.74
C ARG A 117 -8.51 -4.73 -8.43
N VAL A 118 -8.03 -5.83 -9.00
CA VAL A 118 -6.62 -6.26 -8.87
C VAL A 118 -5.95 -6.32 -10.24
N LYS A 119 -4.72 -5.80 -10.30
CA LYS A 119 -3.80 -6.02 -11.41
C LYS A 119 -2.51 -6.59 -10.88
N THR A 120 -1.86 -7.47 -11.65
CA THR A 120 -0.51 -7.92 -11.34
C THR A 120 0.52 -7.17 -12.19
N GLY A 121 1.67 -6.91 -11.58
CA GLY A 121 2.81 -6.27 -12.21
C GLY A 121 3.97 -7.23 -12.45
N ARG A 122 5.18 -6.69 -12.37
CA ARG A 122 6.44 -7.43 -12.52
C ARG A 122 6.48 -8.68 -11.64
N ARG A 123 7.01 -9.77 -12.20
CA ARG A 123 7.35 -11.01 -11.49
C ARG A 123 8.86 -11.14 -11.33
N TRP A 124 9.31 -11.73 -10.24
CA TRP A 124 10.73 -12.01 -9.98
C TRP A 124 10.91 -13.18 -9.02
N HIS A 125 12.09 -13.77 -9.03
CA HIS A 125 12.47 -14.82 -8.07
C HIS A 125 13.30 -14.21 -6.95
N GLU A 126 13.01 -14.58 -5.71
CA GLU A 126 13.72 -14.17 -4.51
C GLU A 126 13.68 -15.33 -3.52
N SER A 127 14.84 -15.74 -3.01
CA SER A 127 14.96 -16.84 -2.03
C SER A 127 14.25 -18.15 -2.44
N GLY A 128 14.30 -18.49 -3.73
CA GLY A 128 13.70 -19.72 -4.28
C GLY A 128 12.18 -19.65 -4.49
N GLN A 129 11.55 -18.50 -4.21
CA GLN A 129 10.12 -18.28 -4.43
C GLN A 129 9.90 -17.22 -5.51
N GLU A 130 8.82 -17.38 -6.28
CA GLU A 130 8.40 -16.36 -7.25
C GLU A 130 7.42 -15.37 -6.58
N TYR A 131 7.73 -14.09 -6.71
CA TYR A 131 6.91 -12.99 -6.22
C TYR A 131 6.38 -12.16 -7.37
N CYS A 132 5.26 -11.49 -7.13
CA CYS A 132 4.73 -10.47 -8.01
C CYS A 132 4.25 -9.25 -7.22
N TYR A 133 4.10 -8.12 -7.91
CA TYR A 133 3.38 -6.98 -7.36
C TYR A 133 1.89 -7.09 -7.64
N PHE A 134 1.08 -6.94 -6.60
CA PHE A 134 -0.36 -6.73 -6.70
C PHE A 134 -0.64 -5.23 -6.60
N THR A 135 -1.37 -4.70 -7.57
CA THR A 135 -1.93 -3.35 -7.55
C THR A 135 -3.43 -3.48 -7.33
N VAL A 136 -3.90 -2.99 -6.19
CA VAL A 136 -5.32 -3.04 -5.81
C VAL A 136 -5.90 -1.65 -5.91
N THR A 137 -7.09 -1.51 -6.50
CA THR A 137 -7.77 -0.25 -6.78
C THR A 137 -9.22 -0.32 -6.33
N GLY A 138 -9.72 0.71 -5.63
CA GLY A 138 -11.10 0.76 -5.16
C GLY A 138 -11.31 1.76 -4.03
N HIS A 139 -12.31 1.50 -3.20
CA HIS A 139 -12.77 2.44 -2.17
C HIS A 139 -11.63 2.94 -1.25
N LYS A 140 -11.51 4.26 -1.09
CA LYS A 140 -10.40 4.95 -0.42
C LYS A 140 -10.08 4.36 0.97
N SER A 141 -11.10 4.14 1.79
CA SER A 141 -10.93 3.63 3.15
C SER A 141 -10.39 2.20 3.20
N LEU A 142 -10.74 1.36 2.21
CA LEU A 142 -10.24 -0.01 2.11
C LEU A 142 -8.80 -0.05 1.59
N ILE A 143 -8.49 0.78 0.60
CA ILE A 143 -7.11 0.94 0.10
C ILE A 143 -6.17 1.41 1.21
N GLY A 144 -6.62 2.35 2.05
CA GLY A 144 -5.88 2.78 3.24
C GLY A 144 -5.64 1.65 4.24
N ALA A 145 -6.64 0.79 4.48
CA ALA A 145 -6.50 -0.37 5.37
C ALA A 145 -5.52 -1.41 4.82
N ILE A 146 -5.52 -1.65 3.51
CA ILE A 146 -4.55 -2.54 2.85
C ILE A 146 -3.15 -1.96 2.99
N ALA A 147 -2.95 -0.68 2.64
CA ALA A 147 -1.64 -0.03 2.70
C ALA A 147 -1.03 -0.11 4.10
N LYS A 148 -1.79 0.25 5.13
CA LYS A 148 -1.34 0.19 6.53
C LYS A 148 -0.99 -1.23 6.98
N THR A 149 -1.80 -2.22 6.60
CA THR A 149 -1.54 -3.62 6.94
C THR A 149 -0.27 -4.14 6.27
N VAL A 150 -0.06 -3.80 5.00
CA VAL A 150 1.15 -4.15 4.25
C VAL A 150 2.38 -3.49 4.85
N GLU A 151 2.32 -2.20 5.20
CA GLU A 151 3.41 -1.49 5.86
C GLU A 151 3.78 -2.14 7.20
N ALA A 152 2.80 -2.54 8.00
CA ALA A 152 3.03 -3.26 9.25
C ALA A 152 3.73 -4.61 9.02
N ILE A 153 3.28 -5.39 8.04
CA ILE A 153 3.92 -6.67 7.67
C ILE A 153 5.36 -6.44 7.23
N GLN A 154 5.62 -5.41 6.42
CA GLN A 154 6.96 -5.08 5.95
C GLN A 154 7.88 -4.63 7.09
N ALA A 155 7.36 -3.83 8.03
CA ALA A 155 8.11 -3.41 9.20
C ALA A 155 8.47 -4.60 10.09
N GLU A 156 7.54 -5.52 10.35
CA GLU A 156 7.81 -6.75 11.12
C GLU A 156 8.87 -7.63 10.44
N GLN A 157 8.77 -7.81 9.12
CA GLN A 157 9.76 -8.55 8.36
C GLN A 157 11.15 -7.89 8.43
N HIS A 158 11.19 -6.56 8.34
CA HIS A 158 12.44 -5.80 8.45
C HIS A 158 13.08 -5.94 9.83
N GLU A 159 12.28 -5.85 10.91
CA GLU A 159 12.75 -6.05 12.28
C GLU A 159 13.21 -7.49 12.54
N TYR A 160 12.52 -8.49 11.97
CA TYR A 160 12.98 -9.87 12.01
C TYR A 160 14.32 -10.04 11.29
N GLU A 161 14.47 -9.47 10.10
CA GLU A 161 15.74 -9.53 9.35
C GLU A 161 16.90 -8.87 10.10
N LYS A 162 16.66 -7.77 10.82
CA LYS A 162 17.69 -7.10 11.64
C LYS A 162 18.31 -8.04 12.67
N GLN A 163 17.58 -9.01 13.20
CA GLN A 163 18.10 -9.96 14.19
C GLN A 163 19.23 -10.84 13.66
N PHE A 164 19.30 -11.03 12.34
CA PHE A 164 20.33 -11.82 11.67
C PHE A 164 21.45 -10.97 11.07
N LYS A 165 21.37 -9.64 11.19
CA LYS A 165 22.35 -8.70 10.64
C LYS A 165 23.22 -8.15 11.76
N GLY A 166 24.53 -8.19 11.56
CA GLY A 166 25.48 -7.51 12.42
C GLY A 166 25.47 -6.00 12.23
N VAL A 167 26.28 -5.30 13.03
CA VAL A 167 26.48 -3.86 12.91
C VAL A 167 27.24 -3.53 11.62
N ALA A 168 26.73 -2.59 10.83
CA ALA A 168 27.39 -2.12 9.62
C ALA A 168 28.67 -1.33 9.97
N PRO A 169 29.72 -1.36 9.13
CA PRO A 169 30.98 -0.65 9.41
C PRO A 169 30.79 0.87 9.41
N THR A 170 31.68 1.59 10.11
CA THR A 170 31.77 3.05 10.12
C THR A 170 33.17 3.52 9.74
N GLY A 171 33.25 4.65 9.05
CA GLY A 171 34.52 5.23 8.61
C GLY A 171 35.19 4.41 7.50
N LYS A 172 36.51 4.55 7.37
CA LYS A 172 37.28 3.85 6.32
C LYS A 172 37.50 2.40 6.73
N ALA A 173 36.95 1.46 5.97
CA ALA A 173 37.08 0.04 6.22
C ALA A 173 37.32 -0.76 4.92
N THR A 174 37.96 -1.91 5.07
CA THR A 174 38.06 -2.94 4.03
C THR A 174 37.17 -4.10 4.45
N VAL A 175 36.21 -4.46 3.62
CA VAL A 175 35.20 -5.49 3.91
C VAL A 175 35.08 -6.48 2.76
N LYS A 176 34.80 -7.73 3.09
CA LYS A 176 34.36 -8.73 2.10
C LYS A 176 32.85 -8.62 1.93
N ALA A 177 32.40 -8.62 0.69
CA ALA A 177 31.01 -8.41 0.37
C ALA A 177 30.57 -9.16 -0.86
N THR A 178 29.27 -9.42 -0.94
CA THR A 178 28.61 -10.01 -2.11
C THR A 178 27.63 -9.00 -2.69
N ILE A 179 27.61 -8.83 -4.01
CA ILE A 179 26.61 -7.97 -4.68
C ILE A 179 25.22 -8.59 -4.46
N LYS A 180 24.32 -7.85 -3.82
CA LYS A 180 22.90 -8.22 -3.68
C LYS A 180 22.09 -7.74 -4.88
N GLY A 181 22.42 -6.59 -5.45
CA GLY A 181 21.76 -6.07 -6.64
C GLY A 181 22.41 -4.80 -7.18
N VAL A 182 22.18 -4.54 -8.46
CA VAL A 182 22.68 -3.36 -9.17
C VAL A 182 21.49 -2.60 -9.75
N LYS A 183 21.51 -1.27 -9.62
CA LYS A 183 20.50 -0.36 -10.16
C LYS A 183 21.20 0.79 -10.89
N MET A 184 20.78 1.06 -12.12
CA MET A 184 21.19 2.27 -12.83
C MET A 184 20.42 3.46 -12.28
N VAL A 185 21.14 4.50 -11.89
CA VAL A 185 20.56 5.75 -11.39
C VAL A 185 20.99 6.89 -12.29
N GLU A 186 20.02 7.68 -12.74
CA GLU A 186 20.31 8.91 -13.48
C GLU A 186 20.97 9.93 -12.56
N SER A 187 22.12 10.42 -12.98
CA SER A 187 22.88 11.47 -12.32
C SER A 187 23.02 12.62 -13.32
N GLY A 188 22.29 13.70 -13.09
CA GLY A 188 22.45 14.95 -13.83
C GLY A 188 23.57 15.79 -13.20
N PHE A 189 24.55 16.19 -14.00
CA PHE A 189 25.46 17.29 -13.66
C PHE A 189 25.57 18.20 -14.88
N GLY A 190 25.01 19.41 -14.80
CA GLY A 190 24.87 20.32 -15.94
C GLY A 190 23.89 19.80 -17.00
N HIS A 191 24.23 19.97 -18.29
CA HIS A 191 23.38 19.58 -19.43
C HIS A 191 23.53 18.09 -19.83
N SER A 192 24.30 17.30 -19.09
CA SER A 192 24.51 15.87 -19.38
C SER A 192 23.86 14.99 -18.30
N ILE A 193 22.95 14.12 -18.73
CA ILE A 193 22.41 13.03 -17.92
C ILE A 193 23.35 11.84 -18.10
N ARG A 194 23.93 11.33 -16.99
CA ARG A 194 24.74 10.12 -17.00
C ARG A 194 24.05 9.04 -16.17
N LEU A 195 24.01 7.82 -16.68
CA LEU A 195 23.59 6.65 -15.91
C LEU A 195 24.77 6.16 -15.07
N VAL A 196 24.62 6.19 -13.75
CA VAL A 196 25.63 5.73 -12.80
C VAL A 196 25.16 4.42 -12.17
N PRO A 197 25.93 3.33 -12.26
CA PRO A 197 25.58 2.08 -11.58
C PRO A 197 25.75 2.26 -10.07
N LYS A 198 24.68 2.00 -9.34
CA LYS A 198 24.65 1.88 -7.89
C LYS A 198 24.47 0.41 -7.52
N MET A 199 25.06 -0.01 -6.41
CA MET A 199 24.95 -1.38 -5.94
C MET A 199 24.56 -1.43 -4.47
N ILE A 200 23.78 -2.45 -4.13
CA ILE A 200 23.59 -2.89 -2.75
C ILE A 200 24.43 -4.16 -2.54
N ILE A 201 25.16 -4.19 -1.43
CA ILE A 201 26.06 -5.28 -1.06
C ILE A 201 25.64 -5.87 0.28
N THR A 202 25.93 -7.16 0.48
CA THR A 202 25.79 -7.86 1.76
C THR A 202 27.18 -8.19 2.28
N LEU A 203 27.47 -7.83 3.53
CA LEU A 203 28.73 -8.10 4.22
C LEU A 203 28.71 -9.51 4.85
N GLU A 204 29.88 -10.00 5.28
CA GLU A 204 30.00 -11.33 5.93
C GLU A 204 29.12 -11.47 7.18
N ASN A 205 28.91 -10.37 7.92
CA ASN A 205 28.04 -10.34 9.10
C ASN A 205 26.55 -10.14 8.76
N GLY A 206 26.16 -10.21 7.49
CA GLY A 206 24.79 -10.01 7.03
C GLY A 206 24.35 -8.54 6.91
N ALA A 207 25.12 -7.59 7.44
CA ALA A 207 24.82 -6.16 7.27
C ALA A 207 24.81 -5.78 5.79
N THR A 208 24.04 -4.75 5.46
CA THR A 208 23.90 -4.31 4.06
C THR A 208 24.53 -2.95 3.87
N ALA A 209 25.05 -2.68 2.67
CA ALA A 209 25.50 -1.34 2.35
C ALA A 209 25.14 -0.92 0.92
N TYR A 210 24.84 0.37 0.73
CA TYR A 210 24.47 0.93 -0.57
C TYR A 210 25.45 2.02 -1.02
N GLY A 211 25.83 2.00 -2.29
CA GLY A 211 26.78 2.97 -2.80
C GLY A 211 27.02 2.87 -4.30
N THR A 212 27.99 3.64 -4.78
CA THR A 212 28.38 3.62 -6.21
C THR A 212 29.14 2.34 -6.53
N MET A 213 28.83 1.70 -7.65
CA MET A 213 29.59 0.54 -8.11
C MET A 213 30.96 0.98 -8.65
N PRO A 214 32.08 0.40 -8.18
CA PRO A 214 33.39 0.63 -8.77
C PRO A 214 33.41 0.33 -10.26
N LYS A 215 34.11 1.16 -11.04
CA LYS A 215 34.22 0.99 -12.49
C LYS A 215 34.73 -0.40 -12.87
N VAL A 216 35.70 -0.94 -12.12
CA VAL A 216 36.25 -2.29 -12.36
C VAL A 216 35.16 -3.36 -12.35
N LEU A 217 34.21 -3.31 -11.40
CA LEU A 217 33.10 -4.27 -11.36
C LEU A 217 32.10 -4.03 -12.48
N ALA A 218 31.87 -2.76 -12.85
CA ALA A 218 30.96 -2.41 -13.94
C ALA A 218 31.50 -2.86 -15.30
N ASP A 219 32.80 -2.68 -15.54
CA ASP A 219 33.50 -3.13 -16.75
C ASP A 219 33.52 -4.67 -16.86
N GLN A 220 33.43 -5.37 -15.73
CA GLN A 220 33.33 -6.84 -15.65
C GLN A 220 31.90 -7.39 -15.76
N ASP A 221 30.88 -6.52 -15.93
CA ASP A 221 29.46 -6.91 -15.89
C ASP A 221 29.12 -7.74 -14.62
N ALA A 222 29.67 -7.35 -13.46
CA ALA A 222 29.45 -8.08 -12.21
C ALA A 222 27.97 -8.01 -11.78
N LYS A 223 27.37 -9.17 -11.48
CA LYS A 223 25.94 -9.32 -11.15
C LYS A 223 25.73 -9.72 -9.70
N ALA A 224 24.46 -9.77 -9.30
CA ALA A 224 24.06 -10.31 -8.01
C ALA A 224 24.70 -11.70 -7.78
N GLY A 225 25.27 -11.91 -6.60
CA GLY A 225 26.01 -13.11 -6.24
C GLY A 225 27.53 -13.01 -6.40
N HIS A 226 28.08 -11.99 -7.05
CA HIS A 226 29.53 -11.81 -7.15
C HIS A 226 30.14 -11.39 -5.81
N ALA A 227 31.11 -12.16 -5.32
CA ALA A 227 31.84 -11.89 -4.08
C ALA A 227 33.16 -11.17 -4.36
N PHE A 228 33.47 -10.14 -3.57
CA PHE A 228 34.65 -9.29 -3.75
C PHE A 228 35.09 -8.63 -2.44
N THR A 229 36.30 -8.06 -2.44
CA THR A 229 36.80 -7.25 -1.33
C THR A 229 36.72 -5.77 -1.69
N LEU A 230 36.09 -4.98 -0.82
CA LEU A 230 35.82 -3.57 -1.02
C LEU A 230 36.49 -2.74 0.06
N LYS A 231 37.30 -1.75 -0.35
CA LYS A 231 37.74 -0.66 0.52
C LYS A 231 36.92 0.58 0.24
N ALA A 232 36.20 1.08 1.24
CA ALA A 232 35.35 2.27 1.10
C ALA A 232 35.26 3.05 2.41
N THR A 233 34.64 4.23 2.36
CA THR A 233 34.24 4.98 3.56
C THR A 233 32.75 4.75 3.79
N PHE A 234 32.39 4.25 4.97
CA PHE A 234 31.05 3.87 5.36
C PHE A 234 30.45 4.87 6.36
N GLU A 235 29.18 5.18 6.16
CA GLU A 235 28.34 5.98 7.05
C GLU A 235 27.08 5.17 7.35
N GLN A 236 26.85 4.83 8.62
CA GLN A 236 25.66 4.09 9.03
C GLN A 236 24.39 4.90 8.78
N ASP A 237 23.28 4.20 8.49
CA ASP A 237 21.97 4.85 8.47
C ASP A 237 21.62 5.35 9.88
N LYS A 238 20.97 6.51 9.97
CA LYS A 238 20.59 7.13 11.25
C LYS A 238 19.59 6.29 12.03
N ASN A 239 18.75 5.53 11.32
CA ASN A 239 17.64 4.78 11.90
C ASN A 239 17.88 3.26 11.86
N ASP A 240 18.96 2.79 11.22
CA ASP A 240 19.28 1.38 11.07
C ASP A 240 20.81 1.14 11.09
N ASN A 241 21.31 0.65 12.23
CA ASN A 241 22.74 0.33 12.38
C ASN A 241 23.16 -0.94 11.62
N THR A 242 22.24 -1.66 11.00
CA THR A 242 22.50 -2.83 10.14
C THR A 242 22.64 -2.44 8.65
N HIS A 243 22.41 -1.17 8.33
CA HIS A 243 22.60 -0.59 7.00
C HIS A 243 23.65 0.53 7.02
N ALA A 244 24.44 0.63 5.95
CA ALA A 244 25.36 1.74 5.75
C ALA A 244 25.35 2.24 4.30
N TYR A 245 25.66 3.51 4.10
CA TYR A 245 26.00 4.07 2.81
C TYR A 245 27.52 4.08 2.66
N PHE A 246 28.02 3.78 1.46
CA PHE A 246 29.45 3.83 1.20
C PHE A 246 29.81 4.76 0.04
N THR A 247 30.96 5.43 0.20
CA THR A 247 31.54 6.33 -0.79
C THR A 247 33.00 6.01 -1.04
N ARG A 248 33.51 6.49 -2.18
CA ARG A 248 34.90 6.28 -2.65
C ARG A 248 35.33 4.80 -2.62
N PRO A 249 34.57 3.91 -3.27
CA PRO A 249 34.87 2.49 -3.24
C PRO A 249 36.04 2.16 -4.18
N ALA A 250 36.96 1.33 -3.69
CA ALA A 250 38.05 0.74 -4.44
C ALA A 250 38.03 -0.78 -4.23
N ILE A 251 38.21 -1.54 -5.31
CA ILE A 251 38.38 -2.99 -5.24
C ILE A 251 39.80 -3.29 -4.79
N CYS A 252 39.95 -4.25 -3.87
CA CYS A 252 41.23 -4.75 -3.38
C CYS A 252 41.49 -6.16 -3.91
#